data_AF-A0A258M392-F1
#
_entry.id   AF-A0A258M392-F1
#
_cell.length_a   1.000
_cell.length_b   1.000
_cell.length_c   1.000
_cell.angle_alpha   90.00
_cell.angle_beta   90.00
_cell.angle_gamma   90.00
#
_symmetry.space_group_name_H-M   'P 1'
#
loop_
_entity.id
_entity.type
_entity.pdbx_description
1 polymer ?
#
loop_
_entity_poly.entity_id
_entity_poly.type
_entity_poly.pdbx_seq_one_letter_code
_entity_poly.pdbx_strand_id
1 'polypeptide(L)'
;MKARIYKSTGSWYVAKTADGKLYNARIKGIFKIDEITSTNPLAVGDEVKMEIEDIEEESAMIDHIYDRRNYVARVSPHNKWQHHIIASNLDQSILFATLKDPKTSQGFMD
;
A
#
# COMPACT_ATOMS: atom_id res chain seq x y z
N MET A 1 6.89 -14.49 8.39
CA MET A 1 6.18 -14.95 7.19
C MET A 1 6.11 -13.80 6.17
N LYS A 2 6.30 -14.08 4.88
CA LYS A 2 6.19 -13.05 3.82
C LYS A 2 4.75 -12.94 3.34
N ALA A 3 4.24 -11.72 3.18
CA ALA A 3 2.90 -11.45 2.68
C ALA A 3 2.86 -10.16 1.86
N ARG A 4 1.80 -9.98 1.08
CA ARG A 4 1.52 -8.77 0.31
C ARG A 4 0.34 -8.03 0.92
N ILE A 5 0.47 -6.71 1.13
CA ILE A 5 -0.65 -5.89 1.59
C ILE A 5 -1.72 -5.83 0.50
N TYR A 6 -2.90 -6.35 0.83
CA TYR A 6 -4.06 -6.46 -0.05
C TYR A 6 -5.07 -5.34 0.18
N LYS A 7 -5.20 -4.87 1.43
CA LYS A 7 -6.08 -3.78 1.83
C LYS A 7 -5.45 -2.96 2.95
N SER A 8 -5.70 -1.67 2.98
CA SER A 8 -5.30 -0.75 4.04
C SER A 8 -6.52 0.06 4.50
N THR A 9 -6.79 0.07 5.81
CA THR A 9 -7.86 0.85 6.44
C THR A 9 -7.30 1.80 7.50
N GLY A 10 -6.08 2.30 7.29
CA GLY A 10 -5.38 3.16 8.25
C GLY A 10 -4.56 2.33 9.24
N SER A 11 -5.14 1.99 10.39
CA SER A 11 -4.44 1.28 11.47
C SER A 11 -4.35 -0.25 11.27
N TRP A 12 -5.13 -0.78 10.33
CA TRP A 12 -5.22 -2.21 10.04
C TRP A 12 -5.00 -2.45 8.55
N TYR A 13 -4.41 -3.61 8.27
CA TYR A 13 -4.08 -4.07 6.93
C TYR A 13 -4.59 -5.49 6.76
N VAL A 14 -5.00 -5.83 5.55
CA VAL A 14 -5.20 -7.23 5.18
C VAL A 14 -3.96 -7.66 4.43
N ALA A 15 -3.23 -8.63 4.96
CA ALA A 15 -2.02 -9.18 4.35
C ALA A 15 -2.33 -10.55 3.73
N LYS A 16 -1.96 -10.75 2.46
CA LYS A 16 -2.15 -11.99 1.73
C LYS A 16 -0.83 -12.73 1.58
N THR A 17 -0.75 -13.94 2.09
CA THR A 17 0.43 -14.80 1.99
C THR A 17 0.53 -15.44 0.60
N ALA A 18 1.68 -16.05 0.28
CA ALA A 18 1.93 -16.65 -1.03
C ALA A 18 1.00 -17.85 -1.34
N ASP A 19 0.57 -18.59 -0.31
CA ASP A 19 -0.43 -19.65 -0.35
C ASP A 19 -1.87 -19.12 -0.40
N GLY A 20 -2.06 -17.80 -0.34
CA GLY A 20 -3.34 -17.14 -0.55
C GLY A 20 -4.17 -16.88 0.70
N LYS A 21 -3.69 -17.28 1.88
CA LYS A 21 -4.34 -17.00 3.17
C LYS A 21 -4.29 -15.50 3.49
N LEU A 22 -5.34 -15.01 4.13
CA LEU A 22 -5.46 -13.61 4.54
C LEU A 22 -5.28 -13.49 6.04
N TYR A 23 -4.67 -12.39 6.47
CA TYR A 23 -4.47 -12.05 7.87
C TYR A 23 -4.81 -10.59 8.11
N ASN A 24 -5.46 -10.31 9.24
CA ASN A 24 -5.63 -8.97 9.77
C ASN A 24 -4.34 -8.56 10.48
N ALA A 25 -3.60 -7.67 9.84
CA ALA A 25 -2.28 -7.28 10.26
C ALA A 25 -2.24 -5.83 10.79
N ARG A 26 -1.33 -5.57 11.73
CA ARG A 26 -1.02 -4.23 12.24
C ARG A 26 0.48 -4.00 12.22
N ILE A 27 0.92 -2.75 12.12
CA ILE A 27 2.34 -2.40 12.16
C ILE A 27 2.82 -2.37 13.60
N LYS A 28 3.99 -2.96 13.87
CA LYS A 28 4.68 -2.81 15.15
C LYS A 28 5.05 -1.34 15.34
N GLY A 29 4.58 -0.72 16.43
CA GLY A 29 4.70 0.73 16.70
C GLY A 29 6.13 1.32 16.76
N ILE A 30 7.16 0.51 16.49
CA ILE A 30 8.58 0.89 16.42
C ILE A 30 9.01 1.25 14.97
N PHE A 31 8.13 1.19 13.96
CA PHE A 31 8.37 1.85 12.66
C PHE A 31 8.27 3.39 12.76
N LYS A 32 8.98 3.97 13.74
CA LYS A 32 9.54 5.31 13.67
C LYS A 32 10.94 5.15 13.07
N ILE A 33 11.00 4.75 11.81
CA ILE A 33 12.23 4.86 11.03
C ILE A 33 12.33 6.33 10.67
N ASP A 34 13.43 6.93 11.07
CA ASP A 34 13.82 8.29 10.76
C ASP A 34 13.53 8.61 9.28
N GLU A 35 13.02 9.80 8.99
CA GLU A 35 12.79 10.37 7.65
C GLU A 35 11.45 10.07 6.93
N ILE A 36 10.49 9.35 7.53
CA ILE A 36 9.16 9.20 6.90
C ILE A 36 8.28 10.43 7.17
N THR A 37 8.05 11.26 6.14
CA THR A 37 7.13 12.42 6.19
C THR A 37 5.64 12.06 6.06
N SER A 38 5.33 10.76 5.91
CA SER A 38 3.98 10.24 5.68
C SER A 38 3.40 9.60 6.94
N THR A 39 2.12 9.87 7.24
CA THR A 39 1.41 9.33 8.42
C THR A 39 1.09 7.84 8.31
N ASN A 40 1.17 7.25 7.10
CA ASN A 40 1.00 5.81 6.87
C ASN A 40 2.22 5.29 6.09
N PRO A 41 3.10 4.49 6.71
CA PRO A 41 4.29 3.97 6.03
C PRO A 41 3.98 2.83 5.05
N LEU A 42 2.80 2.21 5.15
CA LEU A 42 2.37 1.09 4.30
C LEU A 42 1.36 1.50 3.24
N ALA A 43 1.55 0.96 2.04
CA ALA A 43 0.65 1.07 0.91
C ALA A 43 0.14 -0.31 0.46
N VAL A 44 -1.00 -0.34 -0.24
CA VAL A 44 -1.47 -1.55 -0.90
C VAL A 44 -0.44 -1.97 -1.95
N GLY A 45 -0.10 -3.27 -1.95
CA GLY A 45 0.92 -3.83 -2.81
C GLY A 45 2.29 -3.99 -2.17
N ASP A 46 2.52 -3.42 -0.98
CA ASP A 46 3.78 -3.61 -0.26
C ASP A 46 3.99 -5.08 0.08
N GLU A 47 5.21 -5.55 -0.11
CA GLU A 47 5.65 -6.84 0.43
C GLU A 47 6.13 -6.61 1.86
N VAL A 48 5.66 -7.43 2.79
CA VAL A 48 5.98 -7.30 4.21
C VAL A 48 6.42 -8.62 4.80
N LYS A 49 7.21 -8.53 5.86
CA LYS A 49 7.39 -9.64 6.81
C LYS A 49 6.45 -9.40 7.98
N MET A 50 5.77 -10.47 8.38
CA MET A 50 4.85 -10.48 9.50
C MET A 50 5.03 -11.72 10.38
N GLU A 51 4.74 -11.57 11.65
CA GLU A 51 4.64 -12.64 12.64
C GLU A 51 3.15 -12.88 12.95
N ILE A 52 2.71 -14.13 12.95
CA ILE A 52 1.32 -14.46 13.28
C ILE A 52 1.18 -14.32 14.80
N GLU A 53 0.25 -13.49 15.25
CA GLU A 53 -0.03 -13.32 16.69
C GLU A 53 -1.02 -14.39 17.14
N ASP A 54 -2.06 -14.64 16.35
CA ASP A 54 -3.06 -15.68 16.60
C ASP A 54 -3.48 -16.36 15.29
N ILE A 55 -3.47 -17.70 15.30
CA ILE A 55 -3.81 -18.52 14.13
C ILE A 55 -5.34 -18.62 13.96
N GLU A 56 -6.10 -18.66 15.05
CA GLU A 56 -7.57 -18.75 15.06
C GLU A 56 -8.20 -17.41 14.70
N GLU A 57 -7.67 -16.30 15.22
CA GLU A 57 -8.17 -14.95 14.91
C GLU A 57 -7.59 -14.37 13.61
N GLU A 58 -6.73 -15.11 12.91
CA GLU A 58 -6.02 -14.68 11.70
C GLU A 58 -5.32 -13.32 11.88
N SER A 59 -4.71 -13.10 13.04
CA SER A 59 -4.08 -11.83 13.39
C SER A 59 -2.57 -11.88 13.21
N ALA A 60 -1.97 -10.75 12.83
CA ALA A 60 -0.54 -10.67 12.59
C ALA A 60 0.08 -9.30 12.89
N MET A 61 1.36 -9.31 13.23
CA MET A 61 2.18 -8.14 13.45
C MET A 61 3.20 -7.99 12.32
N ILE A 62 3.21 -6.84 11.65
CA ILE A 62 4.18 -6.50 10.61
C ILE A 62 5.43 -5.94 11.27
N ASP A 63 6.58 -6.55 10.99
CA ASP A 63 7.89 -6.19 11.55
C ASP A 63 8.90 -5.72 10.48
N HIS A 64 8.58 -5.87 9.19
CA HIS A 64 9.41 -5.39 8.09
C HIS A 64 8.60 -5.04 6.84
N ILE A 65 9.02 -4.00 6.13
CA ILE A 65 8.54 -3.62 4.79
C ILE A 65 9.71 -3.83 3.84
N TYR A 66 9.55 -4.67 2.83
CA TYR A 66 10.58 -4.89 1.81
C TYR A 66 10.63 -3.75 0.81
N ASP A 67 11.77 -3.63 0.11
CA ASP A 67 11.97 -2.59 -0.91
C ASP A 67 10.92 -2.65 -2.03
N ARG A 68 10.43 -1.47 -2.42
CA ARG A 68 9.44 -1.32 -3.49
C ARG A 68 10.14 -1.28 -4.85
N ARG A 69 9.68 -2.08 -5.81
CA ARG A 69 10.16 -1.99 -7.21
C ARG A 69 9.64 -0.76 -7.95
N ASN A 70 8.44 -0.30 -7.57
CA ASN A 70 7.79 0.91 -8.06
C ASN A 70 6.71 1.36 -7.06
N TYR A 71 6.24 2.60 -7.19
CA TYR A 71 5.16 3.15 -6.38
C TYR A 71 4.40 4.25 -7.10
N VAL A 72 3.16 4.47 -6.68
CA VAL A 72 2.33 5.61 -7.09
C VAL A 72 2.27 6.58 -5.93
N ALA A 73 2.80 7.78 -6.13
CA ALA A 73 2.77 8.84 -5.13
C ALA A 73 1.73 9.92 -5.48
N ARG A 74 0.98 10.35 -4.48
CA ARG A 74 0.15 11.56 -4.54
C ARG A 74 0.89 12.68 -3.84
N VAL A 75 1.10 13.79 -4.56
CA VAL A 75 1.67 15.02 -4.00
C VAL A 75 0.54 15.96 -3.62
N SER A 76 0.61 16.53 -2.42
CA SER A 76 -0.34 17.58 -2.03
C SER A 76 -0.07 18.86 -2.81
N PRO A 77 -1.09 19.49 -3.43
CA PRO A 77 -0.93 20.82 -4.04
C PRO A 77 -0.47 21.88 -3.03
N HIS A 78 -0.86 21.72 -1.77
CA HIS A 78 -0.57 22.70 -0.70
C HIS A 78 0.79 22.46 -0.02
N ASN A 79 1.27 21.22 0.01
CA ASN A 79 2.54 20.88 0.66
C ASN A 79 3.33 19.88 -0.18
N LYS A 80 4.29 20.40 -0.97
CA LYS A 80 5.12 19.61 -1.90
C LYS A 80 5.99 18.56 -1.22
N TRP A 81 6.22 18.68 0.09
CA TRP A 81 7.07 17.77 0.88
C TRP A 81 6.30 16.56 1.43
N GLN A 82 4.97 16.58 1.37
CA GLN A 82 4.16 15.43 1.75
C GLN A 82 3.88 14.55 0.54
N HIS A 83 4.67 13.47 0.46
CA HIS A 83 4.47 12.40 -0.48
C HIS A 83 3.69 11.29 0.21
N HIS A 84 2.51 10.98 -0.32
CA HIS A 84 1.72 9.83 0.14
C HIS A 84 1.74 8.75 -0.92
N ILE A 85 2.28 7.58 -0.58
CA ILE A 85 2.29 6.43 -1.47
C ILE A 85 0.94 5.73 -1.36
N ILE A 86 0.20 5.68 -2.46
CA ILE A 86 -1.17 5.11 -2.49
C ILE A 86 -1.18 3.65 -2.92
N ALA A 87 -0.17 3.22 -3.69
CA ALA A 87 0.02 1.84 -4.13
C ALA A 87 1.49 1.59 -4.46
N SER A 88 1.93 0.34 -4.37
CA SER A 88 3.29 -0.10 -4.71
C SER A 88 3.30 -1.46 -5.40
N ASN A 89 4.46 -1.81 -5.99
CA ASN A 89 4.70 -3.09 -6.63
C ASN A 89 3.56 -3.47 -7.60
N LEU A 90 3.29 -2.55 -8.53
CA LEU A 90 2.32 -2.73 -9.61
C LEU A 90 3.01 -3.37 -10.82
N ASP A 91 2.31 -4.26 -11.51
CA ASP A 91 2.78 -4.89 -12.77
C ASP A 91 2.16 -4.21 -13.99
N GLN A 92 0.99 -3.60 -13.83
CA GLN A 92 0.22 -3.01 -14.91
C GLN A 92 -0.54 -1.77 -14.42
N SER A 93 -0.66 -0.77 -15.29
CA SER A 93 -1.60 0.34 -15.16
C SER A 93 -2.64 0.22 -16.28
N ILE A 94 -3.91 0.51 -15.95
CA ILE A 94 -5.02 0.47 -16.91
C ILE A 94 -5.68 1.85 -16.88
N LEU A 95 -5.60 2.56 -18.00
CA LEU A 95 -6.28 3.83 -18.21
C LEU A 95 -7.66 3.57 -18.80
N PHE A 96 -8.70 4.01 -18.09
CA PHE A 96 -10.06 4.02 -18.62
C PHE A 96 -10.39 5.43 -19.12
N ALA A 97 -10.83 5.51 -20.38
CA ALA A 97 -11.23 6.74 -21.03
C ALA A 97 -12.61 6.58 -21.66
N THR A 98 -13.38 7.67 -21.68
CA THR A 98 -14.74 7.71 -22.19
C THR A 98 -14.80 8.58 -23.43
N LEU A 99 -15.52 8.12 -24.46
CA LEU A 99 -15.58 8.81 -25.75
C LEU A 99 -16.48 10.07 -25.74
N LYS A 100 -17.49 10.12 -24.87
CA LYS A 100 -18.53 11.15 -24.93
C LYS A 100 -19.03 11.66 -23.58
N ASP A 101 -19.48 10.78 -22.68
CA ASP A 101 -20.22 11.17 -21.48
C ASP A 101 -19.53 10.69 -20.18
N PRO A 102 -18.56 11.46 -19.62
CA PRO A 102 -17.91 12.65 -20.17
C PRO A 102 -16.87 12.30 -21.26
N LYS A 103 -16.47 13.23 -22.12
CA LYS A 103 -15.38 12.99 -23.08
C LYS A 103 -14.03 13.15 -22.38
N THR A 104 -13.19 12.12 -22.43
CA THR A 104 -11.78 12.22 -21.98
C THR A 104 -10.95 12.95 -23.04
N SER A 105 -10.24 14.00 -22.65
CA SER A 105 -9.35 14.74 -23.56
C SER A 105 -8.03 13.98 -23.78
N GLN A 106 -7.37 14.20 -24.91
CA GLN A 106 -6.04 13.62 -25.17
C GLN A 106 -4.99 14.11 -24.17
N GLY A 107 -4.97 15.41 -23.87
CA GLY A 107 -4.08 15.95 -22.84
C GLY A 107 -4.37 15.50 -21.40
N PHE A 108 -5.44 14.74 -21.15
CA PHE A 108 -5.63 14.03 -19.87
C PHE A 108 -4.98 12.64 -19.89
N MET A 109 -4.87 12.03 -21.08
CA MET A 109 -4.27 10.70 -21.26
C MET A 109 -2.75 10.76 -21.39
N ASP A 110 -2.22 11.87 -21.93
CA ASP A 110 -0.79 12.19 -22.01
C ASP A 110 -0.20 12.55 -20.64
#